data_AF-A0A0Q5UMX2-F1
#
_entry.id   AF-A0A0Q5UMX2-F1
#
_cell.length_a   1.000
_cell.length_b   1.000
_cell.length_c   1.000
_cell.angle_alpha   90.00
_cell.angle_beta   90.00
_cell.angle_gamma   90.00
#
_symmetry.space_group_name_H-M   'P 1'
#
loop_
_entity.id
_entity.type
_entity.pdbx_description
1 polymer ?
#
loop_
_entity_poly.entity_id
_entity_poly.type
_entity_poly.pdbx_seq_one_letter_code
_entity_poly.pdbx_strand_id
1 'polypeptide(L)'
;MKYKYSIPIIIILLIVSSIIQHKNREKEKKIYNLIFNEIKFSGTITGLQVSKNHDFGIITIKIKETNCKEFNPIINTKHILPYTIKDSAAEIYITVSSNLKKGDFVKVDSNNGKAIFSNTSGILYQGQIHIISVESDIDFVKKNSTLNKKHLISILDSP
;
A
#
# COMPACT_ATOMS: atom_id res chain seq x y z
N MET A 1 7.14 40.54 36.17
CA MET A 1 8.14 39.67 35.51
C MET A 1 7.69 38.20 35.39
N LYS A 2 6.39 37.90 35.19
CA LYS A 2 5.88 36.51 35.24
C LYS A 2 6.19 35.63 34.01
N TYR A 3 6.74 36.21 32.94
CA TYR A 3 6.94 35.52 31.64
C TYR A 3 8.38 35.60 31.09
N LYS A 4 9.34 36.12 31.87
CA LYS A 4 10.72 36.28 31.38
C LYS A 4 11.38 34.95 30.96
N TYR A 5 10.96 33.84 31.57
CA TYR A 5 11.44 32.50 31.23
C TYR A 5 10.47 31.70 30.36
N SER A 6 9.21 32.13 30.22
CA SER A 6 8.24 31.37 29.41
C SER A 6 8.53 31.47 27.91
N ILE A 7 9.03 32.62 27.43
CA ILE A 7 9.40 32.81 26.02
C ILE A 7 10.55 31.87 25.59
N PRO A 8 11.71 31.81 26.28
CA PRO A 8 12.77 30.88 25.88
C PRO A 8 12.36 29.40 26.03
N ILE A 9 11.53 29.05 27.02
CA ILE A 9 10.99 27.69 27.17
C ILE A 9 10.11 27.31 25.98
N ILE A 10 9.22 28.20 25.52
CA ILE A 10 8.37 27.96 24.34
C ILE A 10 9.23 27.77 23.09
N ILE A 11 10.28 28.58 22.91
CA ILE A 11 11.21 28.45 21.78
C ILE A 11 11.91 27.08 21.81
N ILE A 12 12.38 26.65 22.98
CA ILE A 12 12.99 25.31 23.15
C ILE A 12 11.99 24.21 22.80
N LEU A 13 10.73 24.31 23.26
CA LEU A 13 9.69 23.33 22.94
C LEU A 13 9.39 23.27 21.44
N LEU A 14 9.36 24.41 20.74
CA LEU A 14 9.18 24.46 19.29
C LEU A 14 10.36 23.85 18.55
N ILE A 15 11.60 24.09 19.00
CA ILE A 15 12.81 23.47 18.42
C ILE A 15 12.75 21.96 18.61
N VAL A 16 12.43 21.48 19.82
CA VAL A 16 12.31 20.04 20.10
C VAL A 16 11.20 19.40 19.24
N SER A 17 10.03 20.05 19.16
CA SER A 17 8.93 19.59 18.30
C SER A 17 9.35 19.52 16.83
N SER A 18 10.05 20.52 16.32
CA SER A 18 10.57 20.55 14.94
C SER A 18 11.56 19.41 14.68
N ILE A 19 12.48 19.14 15.61
CA ILE A 19 13.44 18.03 15.50
C ILE A 19 12.72 16.67 15.49
N ILE A 20 11.71 16.49 16.35
CA ILE A 20 10.91 15.25 16.40
C ILE A 20 10.14 15.06 15.09
N GLN A 21 9.47 16.10 14.60
CA GLN A 21 8.72 16.06 13.34
C GLN A 21 9.64 15.75 12.16
N HIS A 22 10.82 16.37 12.09
CA HIS A 22 11.80 16.10 11.04
C HIS A 22 12.27 14.63 11.06
N LYS A 23 12.62 14.10 12.24
CA LYS A 23 12.99 12.68 12.38
C LYS A 23 11.87 11.73 11.97
N ASN A 24 10.62 12.07 12.28
CA ASN A 24 9.47 11.25 11.89
C ASN A 24 9.25 11.28 10.37
N ARG A 25 9.34 12.46 9.73
CA ARG A 25 9.27 12.59 8.27
C ARG A 25 10.36 11.79 7.55
N GLU A 26 11.59 11.81 8.07
CA GLU A 26 12.68 11.00 7.51
C GLU A 26 12.41 9.50 7.62
N LYS A 27 11.79 9.04 8.71
CA LYS A 27 11.36 7.64 8.85
C LYS A 27 10.25 7.29 7.87
N GLU A 28 9.22 8.12 7.76
CA GLU A 28 8.11 7.93 6.82
C GLU A 28 8.60 7.90 5.37
N LYS A 29 9.53 8.81 5.02
CA LYS A 29 10.14 8.85 3.69
C LYS A 29 10.92 7.57 3.37
N LYS A 30 11.67 7.03 4.35
CA LYS A 30 12.37 5.74 4.18
C LYS A 30 11.39 4.61 3.93
N ILE A 31 10.29 4.57 4.66
CA ILE A 31 9.23 3.56 4.46
C ILE A 31 8.62 3.74 3.07
N TYR A 32 8.19 4.96 2.71
CA TYR A 32 7.60 5.26 1.41
C TYR A 32 8.46 4.79 0.24
N ASN A 33 9.79 4.97 0.33
CA ASN A 33 10.71 4.56 -0.72
C ASN A 33 10.76 3.03 -0.96
N LEU A 34 10.29 2.21 -0.02
CA LEU A 34 10.24 0.74 -0.18
C LEU A 34 9.26 0.28 -1.28
N ILE A 35 8.36 1.16 -1.71
CA ILE A 35 7.47 0.86 -2.84
C ILE A 35 8.23 0.75 -4.17
N PHE A 36 9.35 1.48 -4.32
CA PHE A 36 10.17 1.48 -5.52
C PHE A 36 11.16 0.30 -5.47
N ASN A 37 10.64 -0.90 -5.70
CA ASN A 37 11.36 -2.17 -5.51
C ASN A 37 11.49 -3.00 -6.80
N GLU A 38 11.42 -2.35 -7.96
CA GLU A 38 11.61 -2.94 -9.29
C GLU A 38 10.59 -4.00 -9.72
N ILE A 39 9.58 -4.29 -8.91
CA ILE A 39 8.54 -5.26 -9.26
C ILE A 39 7.62 -4.76 -10.35
N LYS A 40 7.48 -5.60 -11.37
CA LYS A 40 6.61 -5.40 -12.51
C LYS A 40 5.85 -6.68 -12.80
N PHE A 41 4.54 -6.56 -12.89
CA PHE A 41 3.69 -7.67 -13.28
C PHE A 41 2.46 -7.19 -14.03
N SER A 42 1.88 -8.07 -14.84
CA SER A 42 0.65 -7.81 -15.55
C SER A 42 -0.22 -9.06 -15.58
N GLY A 43 -1.51 -8.87 -15.77
CA GLY A 43 -2.44 -9.98 -15.79
C GLY A 43 -3.89 -9.56 -15.98
N THR A 44 -4.76 -10.54 -15.80
CA THR A 44 -6.21 -10.36 -15.89
C THR A 44 -6.83 -10.42 -14.51
N ILE A 45 -7.77 -9.51 -14.25
CA ILE A 45 -8.50 -9.43 -12.99
C ILE A 45 -9.47 -10.60 -12.88
N THR A 46 -9.36 -11.35 -11.81
CA THR A 46 -10.22 -12.51 -11.49
C THR A 46 -11.11 -12.27 -10.27
N GLY A 47 -10.75 -11.32 -9.41
CA GLY A 47 -11.47 -11.00 -8.18
C GLY A 47 -11.41 -9.51 -7.85
N LEU A 48 -12.50 -9.00 -7.28
CA LEU A 48 -12.61 -7.64 -6.77
C LEU A 48 -13.34 -7.72 -5.43
N GLN A 49 -12.73 -7.18 -4.39
CA GLN A 49 -13.32 -7.05 -3.06
C GLN A 49 -13.13 -5.61 -2.61
N VAL A 50 -14.22 -4.87 -2.48
CA VAL A 50 -14.18 -3.45 -2.09
C VAL A 50 -14.66 -3.32 -0.66
N SER A 51 -13.87 -2.63 0.16
CA SER A 51 -14.24 -2.29 1.52
C SER A 51 -15.30 -1.19 1.51
N LYS A 52 -16.02 -1.02 2.62
CA LYS A 52 -16.93 0.11 2.78
C LYS A 52 -16.20 1.43 3.09
N ASN A 53 -14.86 1.41 3.16
CA ASN A 53 -14.02 2.52 3.53
C ASN A 53 -13.32 3.09 2.28
N HIS A 54 -13.73 4.28 1.84
CA HIS A 54 -13.08 5.04 0.77
C HIS A 54 -12.74 4.25 -0.52
N ASP A 55 -13.62 3.31 -0.90
CA ASP A 55 -13.45 2.43 -2.06
C ASP A 55 -12.13 1.65 -2.10
N PHE A 56 -11.44 1.52 -0.96
CA PHE A 56 -10.24 0.70 -0.84
C PHE A 56 -10.59 -0.77 -1.01
N GLY A 57 -9.80 -1.53 -1.76
CA GLY A 57 -10.11 -2.93 -2.03
C GLY A 57 -8.93 -3.79 -2.41
N ILE A 58 -9.22 -5.09 -2.54
CA ILE A 58 -8.30 -6.12 -3.00
C ILE A 58 -8.70 -6.53 -4.42
N ILE A 59 -7.76 -6.42 -5.35
CA ILE A 59 -7.89 -6.84 -6.74
C ILE A 59 -7.06 -8.11 -6.91
N THR A 60 -7.74 -9.24 -7.14
CA THR A 60 -7.08 -10.53 -7.42
C THR A 60 -6.81 -10.67 -8.90
N ILE A 61 -5.61 -11.10 -9.25
CA ILE A 61 -5.06 -11.10 -10.61
C ILE A 61 -4.50 -12.47 -10.93
N LYS A 62 -4.86 -12.99 -12.11
CA LYS A 62 -4.13 -14.08 -12.74
C LYS A 62 -2.96 -13.48 -13.54
N ILE A 63 -1.75 -13.77 -13.12
CA ILE A 63 -0.53 -13.23 -13.71
C ILE A 63 -0.33 -13.81 -15.12
N LYS A 64 -0.03 -12.92 -16.06
CA LYS A 64 0.44 -13.26 -17.40
C LYS A 64 1.96 -13.11 -17.50
N GLU A 65 2.49 -12.00 -16.98
CA GLU A 65 3.92 -11.67 -17.00
C GLU A 65 4.31 -11.11 -15.65
N THR A 66 5.48 -11.52 -15.14
CA THR A 66 6.05 -10.99 -13.90
C THR A 66 7.57 -11.15 -13.91
N ASN A 67 8.29 -10.22 -13.27
CA ASN A 67 9.72 -10.38 -13.01
C ASN A 67 10.03 -11.00 -11.63
N CYS A 68 8.99 -11.34 -10.86
CA CYS A 68 9.10 -11.88 -9.52
C CYS A 68 8.08 -13.02 -9.33
N LYS A 69 8.51 -14.18 -8.83
CA LYS A 69 7.62 -15.33 -8.61
C LYS A 69 6.89 -15.27 -7.27
N GLU A 70 7.50 -14.66 -6.26
CA GLU A 70 6.96 -14.55 -4.92
C GLU A 70 7.34 -13.22 -4.32
N PHE A 71 6.35 -12.52 -3.76
CA PHE A 71 6.55 -11.25 -3.10
C PHE A 71 5.66 -11.08 -1.89
N ASN A 72 6.30 -10.76 -0.76
CA ASN A 72 5.64 -10.55 0.51
C ASN A 72 5.38 -9.05 0.76
N PRO A 73 4.13 -8.64 1.00
CA PRO A 73 3.79 -7.25 1.22
C PRO A 73 4.21 -6.72 2.60
N ILE A 74 4.60 -7.56 3.55
CA ILE A 74 4.74 -7.14 4.95
C ILE A 74 6.05 -6.37 5.16
N ILE A 75 5.94 -5.13 5.63
CA ILE A 75 7.09 -4.33 6.09
C ILE A 75 7.18 -4.42 7.62
N ASN A 76 6.08 -4.13 8.31
CA ASN A 76 5.92 -4.23 9.77
C ASN A 76 4.42 -4.28 10.12
N THR A 77 4.09 -4.30 11.43
CA THR A 77 2.71 -4.38 11.91
C THR A 77 1.82 -3.20 11.50
N LYS A 78 2.41 -2.06 11.14
CA LYS A 78 1.71 -0.82 10.78
C LYS A 78 1.80 -0.47 9.29
N HIS A 79 2.58 -1.19 8.51
CA HIS A 79 2.84 -0.86 7.11
C HIS A 79 2.92 -2.12 6.25
N ILE A 80 2.12 -2.13 5.18
CA ILE A 80 2.19 -3.15 4.15
C ILE A 80 2.33 -2.51 2.77
N LEU A 81 3.08 -3.18 1.89
CA LEU A 81 3.18 -2.83 0.48
C LEU A 81 1.86 -3.16 -0.23
N PRO A 82 1.55 -2.44 -1.33
CA PRO A 82 0.24 -2.50 -1.99
C PRO A 82 0.02 -3.74 -2.85
N TYR A 83 0.87 -4.76 -2.76
CA TYR A 83 0.68 -5.99 -3.53
C TYR A 83 1.44 -7.17 -2.93
N THR A 84 0.90 -8.36 -3.22
CA THR A 84 1.57 -9.65 -3.01
C THR A 84 1.57 -10.43 -4.30
N ILE A 85 2.61 -11.24 -4.50
CA ILE A 85 2.74 -12.14 -5.63
C ILE A 85 3.00 -13.53 -5.09
N LYS A 86 2.33 -14.52 -5.65
CA LYS A 86 2.61 -15.92 -5.37
C LYS A 86 2.31 -16.75 -6.61
N ASP A 87 3.36 -17.33 -7.18
CA ASP A 87 3.32 -18.14 -8.39
C ASP A 87 2.64 -17.40 -9.56
N SER A 88 1.46 -17.90 -9.98
CA SER A 88 0.70 -17.36 -11.10
C SER A 88 -0.40 -16.38 -10.67
N ALA A 89 -0.40 -15.94 -9.41
CA ALA A 89 -1.43 -15.06 -8.86
C ALA A 89 -0.83 -13.87 -8.13
N ALA A 90 -1.52 -12.73 -8.21
CA ALA A 90 -1.20 -11.53 -7.44
C ALA A 90 -2.46 -10.95 -6.82
N GLU A 91 -2.28 -10.22 -5.73
CA GLU A 91 -3.29 -9.31 -5.19
C GLU A 91 -2.70 -7.90 -5.17
N ILE A 92 -3.50 -6.90 -5.56
CA ILE A 92 -3.19 -5.48 -5.37
C ILE A 92 -4.18 -4.90 -4.38
N TYR A 93 -3.69 -4.04 -3.51
CA TYR A 93 -4.43 -3.36 -2.46
C TYR A 93 -4.45 -1.86 -2.77
N ILE A 94 -5.57 -1.38 -3.29
CA ILE A 94 -5.69 -0.01 -3.84
C ILE A 94 -7.15 0.44 -3.84
N THR A 95 -7.39 1.74 -3.97
CA THR A 95 -8.72 2.26 -4.32
C THR A 95 -9.20 1.68 -5.65
N VAL A 96 -10.39 1.08 -5.62
CA VAL A 96 -11.00 0.38 -6.75
C VAL A 96 -12.01 1.30 -7.43
N SER A 97 -11.85 1.52 -8.74
CA SER A 97 -12.85 2.25 -9.52
C SER A 97 -14.11 1.41 -9.74
N SER A 98 -15.29 2.04 -9.69
CA SER A 98 -16.58 1.41 -10.03
C SER A 98 -16.65 0.84 -11.45
N ASN A 99 -15.79 1.32 -12.36
CA ASN A 99 -15.75 0.89 -13.75
C ASN A 99 -14.95 -0.40 -13.97
N LEU A 100 -14.23 -0.86 -12.94
CA LEU A 100 -13.37 -2.04 -13.02
C LEU A 100 -14.19 -3.31 -12.83
N LYS A 101 -13.93 -4.33 -13.66
CA LYS A 101 -14.62 -5.62 -13.59
C LYS A 101 -13.66 -6.79 -13.82
N LYS A 102 -14.15 -7.99 -13.49
CA LYS A 102 -13.44 -9.23 -13.83
C LYS A 102 -13.27 -9.35 -15.35
N GLY A 103 -12.11 -9.83 -15.77
CA GLY A 103 -11.72 -9.91 -17.18
C GLY A 103 -10.96 -8.69 -17.70
N ASP A 104 -10.97 -7.56 -16.99
CA ASP A 104 -10.12 -6.42 -17.30
C ASP A 104 -8.65 -6.74 -17.04
N PHE A 105 -7.77 -5.92 -17.62
CA PHE A 105 -6.32 -6.07 -17.53
C PHE A 105 -5.73 -5.07 -16.56
N VAL A 106 -4.62 -5.47 -15.95
CA VAL A 106 -3.81 -4.61 -15.10
C VAL A 106 -2.33 -4.78 -15.42
N LYS A 107 -1.61 -3.67 -15.40
CA LYS A 107 -0.14 -3.62 -15.45
C LYS A 107 0.38 -2.78 -14.30
N VAL A 108 1.23 -3.37 -13.47
CA VAL A 108 1.86 -2.72 -12.31
C VAL A 108 3.33 -2.45 -12.61
N ASP A 109 3.76 -1.25 -12.26
CA ASP A 109 5.17 -0.85 -12.26
C ASP A 109 5.48 -0.11 -10.96
N SER A 110 6.17 -0.81 -10.04
CA SER A 110 6.45 -0.29 -8.71
C SER A 110 7.43 0.88 -8.72
N ASN A 111 8.36 0.92 -9.69
CA ASN A 111 9.29 2.04 -9.86
C ASN A 111 8.59 3.33 -10.27
N ASN A 112 7.45 3.21 -10.93
CA ASN A 112 6.63 4.36 -11.32
C ASN A 112 5.48 4.63 -10.33
N GLY A 113 5.33 3.81 -9.28
CA GLY A 113 4.27 3.93 -8.28
C GLY A 113 2.86 3.82 -8.87
N LYS A 114 2.68 3.06 -9.97
CA LYS A 114 1.44 3.07 -10.75
C LYS A 114 0.94 1.66 -11.09
N ALA A 115 -0.38 1.54 -11.10
CA ALA A 115 -1.11 0.44 -11.72
C ALA A 115 -2.01 1.01 -12.84
N ILE A 116 -1.84 0.53 -14.05
CA ILE A 116 -2.67 0.90 -15.20
C ILE A 116 -3.72 -0.18 -15.38
N PHE A 117 -4.99 0.22 -15.38
CA PHE A 117 -6.13 -0.66 -15.60
C PHE A 117 -6.71 -0.37 -16.98
N SER A 118 -6.96 -1.43 -17.75
CA SER A 118 -7.43 -1.32 -19.13
C SER A 118 -8.36 -2.47 -19.50
N ASN A 119 -9.09 -2.29 -20.59
CA ASN A 119 -9.88 -3.34 -21.22
C ASN A 119 -9.67 -3.31 -22.74
N THR A 120 -10.50 -4.03 -23.50
CA THR A 120 -10.43 -4.06 -24.96
C THR A 120 -10.72 -2.72 -25.63
N SER A 121 -11.40 -1.80 -24.93
CA SER A 121 -11.70 -0.44 -25.39
C SER A 121 -10.62 0.59 -25.07
N GLY A 122 -9.60 0.22 -24.29
CA GLY A 122 -8.48 1.09 -23.93
C GLY A 122 -8.24 1.20 -22.43
N ILE A 123 -7.59 2.30 -22.01
CA ILE A 123 -7.28 2.56 -20.60
C ILE A 123 -8.57 2.98 -19.86
N LEU A 124 -8.85 2.31 -18.75
CA LEU A 124 -9.96 2.64 -17.86
C LEU A 124 -9.55 3.73 -16.88
N TYR A 125 -8.46 3.48 -16.13
CA TYR A 125 -7.87 4.45 -15.21
C TYR A 125 -6.45 4.06 -14.83
N GLN A 126 -5.75 5.01 -14.22
CA GLN A 126 -4.44 4.79 -13.61
C GLN A 126 -4.56 4.95 -12.10
N GLY A 127 -4.37 3.87 -11.36
CA GLY A 127 -4.28 3.87 -9.91
C GLY A 127 -2.86 4.21 -9.46
N GLN A 128 -2.73 4.99 -8.39
CA GLN A 128 -1.47 5.13 -7.68
C GLN A 128 -1.38 4.03 -6.62
N ILE A 129 -0.30 3.26 -6.64
CA ILE A 129 -0.02 2.30 -5.58
C ILE A 129 0.74 3.04 -4.47
N HIS A 130 0.32 2.81 -3.23
CA HIS A 130 0.88 3.47 -2.05
C HIS A 130 1.07 2.46 -0.93
N ILE A 131 1.98 2.74 0.00
CA ILE A 131 2.08 1.95 1.22
C ILE A 131 0.81 2.14 2.04
N ILE A 132 0.27 1.04 2.53
CA ILE A 132 -0.94 1.04 3.33
C ILE A 132 -0.51 1.16 4.79
N SER A 133 -0.96 2.24 5.40
CA SER A 133 -0.70 2.58 6.81
C SER A 133 -2.00 2.84 7.60
N VAL A 134 -3.15 2.88 6.93
CA VAL A 134 -4.45 3.04 7.57
C VAL A 134 -4.87 1.71 8.18
N GLU A 135 -5.10 1.70 9.49
CA GLU A 135 -5.40 0.49 10.27
C GLU A 135 -6.60 -0.30 9.72
N SER A 136 -7.69 0.39 9.37
CA SER A 136 -8.89 -0.25 8.79
C SER A 136 -8.62 -0.94 7.45
N ASP A 137 -7.69 -0.41 6.66
CA ASP A 137 -7.34 -0.95 5.35
C ASP A 137 -6.40 -2.16 5.52
N ILE A 138 -5.48 -2.10 6.48
CA ILE A 138 -4.63 -3.23 6.88
C ILE A 138 -5.50 -4.38 7.38
N ASP A 139 -6.47 -4.11 8.26
CA ASP A 139 -7.41 -5.10 8.77
C ASP A 139 -8.26 -5.72 7.65
N PHE A 140 -8.69 -4.89 6.69
CA PHE A 140 -9.41 -5.37 5.53
C PHE A 140 -8.55 -6.33 4.69
N VAL A 141 -7.29 -5.98 4.43
CA VAL A 141 -6.34 -6.87 3.73
C VAL A 141 -6.13 -8.16 4.51
N LYS A 142 -5.88 -8.08 5.81
CA LYS A 142 -5.64 -9.24 6.68
C LYS A 142 -6.81 -10.22 6.69
N LYS A 143 -8.04 -9.71 6.71
CA LYS A 143 -9.26 -10.54 6.75
C LYS A 143 -9.56 -11.20 5.39
N ASN A 144 -9.33 -10.48 4.30
CA ASN A 144 -9.86 -10.82 2.98
C ASN A 144 -8.81 -11.23 1.94
N SER A 145 -7.51 -11.02 2.20
CA SER A 145 -6.43 -11.55 1.36
C SER A 145 -6.48 -13.06 1.37
N THR A 146 -6.34 -13.67 0.19
CA THR A 146 -6.34 -15.12 0.01
C THR A 146 -4.94 -15.66 -0.24
N LEU A 147 -4.08 -14.87 -0.89
CA LEU A 147 -2.73 -15.31 -1.25
C LEU A 147 -1.76 -15.35 -0.06
N ASN A 148 -1.88 -14.42 0.89
CA ASN A 148 -0.91 -14.28 1.98
C ASN A 148 -1.54 -14.38 3.39
N LYS A 149 -2.77 -14.88 3.51
CA LYS A 149 -3.56 -14.87 4.75
C LYS A 149 -2.82 -15.41 5.97
N LYS A 150 -2.24 -16.61 5.85
CA LYS A 150 -1.54 -17.27 6.97
C LYS A 150 -0.35 -16.44 7.47
N HIS A 151 0.37 -15.81 6.55
CA HIS A 151 1.54 -15.01 6.88
C HIS A 151 1.16 -13.65 7.48
N LEU A 152 0.13 -12.99 6.91
CA LEU A 152 -0.44 -11.76 7.44
C LEU A 152 -0.91 -11.93 8.88
N ILE A 153 -1.63 -13.02 9.19
CA ILE A 153 -2.06 -13.33 10.57
C ILE A 153 -0.85 -13.52 11.48
N SER A 154 0.14 -14.32 11.08
CA SER A 154 1.29 -14.62 11.95
C SER A 154 2.10 -13.39 12.37
N ILE A 155 2.24 -12.37 11.51
CA ILE A 155 3.07 -11.20 11.78
C ILE A 155 2.26 -10.03 12.33
N LEU A 156 1.02 -9.83 11.86
CA LEU A 156 0.17 -8.73 12.30
C LEU A 156 -0.59 -9.00 13.60
N ASP A 157 -0.64 -10.25 14.07
CA ASP A 157 -1.19 -10.63 15.39
C ASP A 157 -0.10 -10.94 16.43
N SER A 158 1.18 -10.79 16.08
CA SER A 158 2.26 -10.95 17.06
C SER A 158 2.29 -9.72 18.00
N PRO A 159 2.26 -9.93 19.34
CA PRO A 159 2.19 -8.86 20.34
C PRO A 159 3.43 -7.95 20.36
#